data_AF-A0A4Y2N708-F1
#
_entry.id   AF-A0A4Y2N708-F1
#
_cell.length_a   1.000
_cell.length_b   1.000
_cell.length_c   1.000
_cell.angle_alpha   90.00
_cell.angle_beta   90.00
_cell.angle_gamma   90.00
#
_symmetry.space_group_name_H-M   'P 1'
#
loop_
_entity.id
_entity.type
_entity.pdbx_description
1 polymer ?
#
loop_
_entity_poly.entity_id
_entity_poly.type
_entity_poly.pdbx_seq_one_letter_code
_entity_poly.pdbx_strand_id
1 'polypeptide(L)'
;MDIQPCGSNESIAYYIAKYMSKSEPVELDPGIGRAIQLIRREKCNISCRLFKICMRIMKERQVSACECVYRLRHLNLQESSRNCVFLDTRKPEQRYKVLKLDESGRANGYHSNIFEKDERRPTEHPGNSVNLLEFAMRFRTTTPRGTIVVKKILIKTPSKQKHRKKGRVITLTDNTKMSVRNALAVVRSAADNENCFYSLICQYKPFRNETELSENYITARDALLANWKMHSIRCMPYKY
;
A
#
# COMPACT_ATOMS: atom_id res chain seq x y z
N MET A 1 12.62 -9.75 14.87
CA MET A 1 12.95 -8.31 14.74
C MET A 1 14.24 -8.13 15.51
N ASP A 2 15.37 -7.84 14.85
CA ASP A 2 16.65 -7.63 15.53
C ASP A 2 16.76 -6.18 16.00
N ILE A 3 16.62 -5.96 17.30
CA ILE A 3 16.83 -4.66 17.93
C ILE A 3 18.31 -4.58 18.31
N GLN A 4 19.09 -3.81 17.57
CA GLN A 4 20.48 -3.52 17.93
C GLN A 4 20.56 -2.20 18.70
N PRO A 5 21.15 -2.18 19.91
CA PRO A 5 21.39 -0.94 20.62
C PRO A 5 22.41 -0.09 19.86
N CYS A 6 21.98 1.06 19.35
CA CYS A 6 22.85 2.01 18.65
C CYS A 6 23.25 3.13 19.62
N GLY A 7 24.52 3.16 20.05
CA GLY A 7 25.04 4.10 21.05
C GLY A 7 25.53 5.46 20.50
N SER A 8 25.45 5.69 19.19
CA SER A 8 25.89 6.95 18.57
C SER A 8 25.08 7.30 17.33
N ASN A 9 25.02 8.58 16.97
CA ASN A 9 24.37 9.06 15.74
C ASN A 9 25.00 8.44 14.48
N GLU A 10 26.30 8.19 14.52
CA GLU A 10 27.05 7.51 13.46
C GLU A 10 26.67 6.03 13.35
N SER A 11 26.45 5.34 14.48
CA SER A 11 25.95 3.96 14.49
C SER A 11 24.56 3.86 13.91
N ILE A 12 23.68 4.83 14.20
CA ILE A 12 22.34 4.92 13.61
C ILE A 12 22.43 5.13 12.11
N ALA A 13 23.26 6.08 11.65
CA ALA A 13 23.45 6.35 10.23
C ALA A 13 24.04 5.14 9.48
N TYR A 14 24.99 4.44 10.09
CA TYR A 14 25.56 3.21 9.54
C TYR A 14 24.53 2.08 9.48
N TYR A 15 23.71 1.90 10.51
CA TYR A 15 22.63 0.91 10.54
C TYR A 15 21.60 1.17 9.44
N ILE A 16 21.14 2.42 9.30
CA ILE A 16 20.22 2.83 8.23
C ILE A 16 20.87 2.57 6.86
N ALA A 17 22.12 2.97 6.66
CA ALA A 17 22.85 2.75 5.41
C ALA A 17 22.97 1.26 5.07
N LYS A 18 23.33 0.42 6.05
CA LYS A 18 23.40 -1.04 5.91
C LYS A 18 22.05 -1.66 5.53
N TYR A 19 20.96 -1.17 6.11
CA TYR A 19 19.62 -1.64 5.75
C TYR A 19 19.21 -1.21 4.35
N MET A 20 19.55 0.02 3.95
CA MET A 20 19.32 0.50 2.60
C MET A 20 20.17 -0.24 1.56
N SER A 21 21.35 -0.74 1.93
CA SER A 21 22.24 -1.50 1.05
C SER A 21 21.98 -3.02 1.01
N LYS A 22 21.04 -3.56 1.81
CA LYS A 22 20.72 -5.01 1.81
C LYS A 22 20.28 -5.55 0.45
N SER A 23 19.73 -4.69 -0.41
CA SER A 23 19.30 -5.05 -1.78
C SER A 23 20.33 -4.70 -2.85
N GLU A 24 21.47 -4.14 -2.45
CA GLU A 24 22.56 -3.75 -3.35
C GLU A 24 23.62 -4.89 -3.39
N PRO A 25 24.45 -4.97 -4.44
CA PRO A 25 25.49 -5.99 -4.54
C PRO A 25 26.48 -5.93 -3.38
N VAL A 26 26.97 -7.09 -2.92
CA VAL A 26 27.89 -7.22 -1.76
C VAL A 26 29.20 -6.43 -1.96
N GLU A 27 29.58 -6.18 -3.21
CA GLU A 27 30.77 -5.40 -3.59
C GLU A 27 30.70 -3.92 -3.17
N LEU A 28 29.52 -3.38 -2.84
CA LEU A 28 29.34 -1.98 -2.42
C LEU A 28 29.80 -1.69 -0.99
N ASP A 29 29.70 -2.68 -0.09
CA ASP A 29 30.00 -2.53 1.34
C ASP A 29 31.42 -2.03 1.64
N PRO A 30 32.51 -2.55 1.03
CA PRO A 30 33.85 -2.01 1.24
C PRO A 30 34.03 -0.60 0.67
N GLY A 31 33.27 -0.21 -0.37
CA GLY A 31 33.25 1.14 -0.93
C GLY A 31 32.63 2.15 0.04
N ILE A 32 31.49 1.79 0.65
CA ILE A 32 30.81 2.59 1.67
C ILE A 32 31.67 2.69 2.94
N GLY A 33 32.25 1.58 3.39
CA GLY A 33 33.12 1.54 4.59
C GLY A 33 34.32 2.48 4.47
N ARG A 34 35.03 2.46 3.33
CA ARG A 34 36.15 3.37 3.06
C ARG A 34 35.72 4.83 3.04
N ALA A 35 34.58 5.15 2.43
CA ALA A 35 34.07 6.51 2.39
C ALA A 35 33.70 7.05 3.78
N ILE A 36 33.06 6.22 4.62
CA ILE A 36 32.73 6.58 6.00
C ILE A 36 34.02 6.83 6.81
N GLN A 37 35.06 6.01 6.63
CA GLN A 37 36.35 6.22 7.29
C GLN A 37 37.03 7.52 6.88
N LEU A 38 37.01 7.86 5.59
CA LEU A 38 37.56 9.13 5.08
C LEU A 38 36.79 10.34 5.66
N ILE A 39 35.46 10.28 5.69
CA ILE A 39 34.60 11.35 6.21
C ILE A 39 34.75 11.53 7.73
N ARG A 40 35.04 10.44 8.47
CA ARG A 40 35.35 10.52 9.91
C ARG A 40 36.61 11.32 10.21
N ARG A 41 37.59 11.30 9.31
CA ARG A 41 38.87 12.03 9.46
C ARG A 41 38.74 13.51 9.10
N GLU A 42 37.70 13.90 8.36
CA GLU A 42 37.46 15.29 8.01
C GLU A 42 36.92 16.10 9.18
N LYS A 43 37.49 17.29 9.44
CA LYS A 43 36.95 18.26 10.39
C LYS A 43 35.75 18.98 9.77
N CYS A 44 34.55 18.41 9.90
CA CYS A 44 33.29 19.07 9.56
C CYS A 44 32.18 18.69 10.55
N ASN A 45 31.10 19.47 10.56
CA ASN A 45 29.95 19.19 11.43
C ASN A 45 29.25 17.87 11.03
N ILE A 46 28.50 17.30 11.97
CA ILE A 46 27.83 15.99 11.81
C ILE A 46 26.91 15.99 10.58
N SER A 47 26.17 17.08 10.34
CA SER A 47 25.28 17.21 9.18
C SER A 47 26.02 17.13 7.84
N CYS A 48 27.18 17.77 7.73
CA CYS A 48 28.03 17.72 6.54
C CYS A 48 28.58 16.30 6.33
N ARG A 49 29.03 15.64 7.41
CA ARG A 49 29.48 14.24 7.36
C ARG A 49 28.36 13.31 6.88
N LEU A 50 27.17 13.42 7.46
CA LEU A 50 26.01 12.62 7.06
C LEU A 50 25.62 12.87 5.60
N PHE A 51 25.60 14.14 5.17
CA PHE A 51 25.29 14.48 3.78
C PHE A 51 26.29 13.86 2.80
N LYS A 52 27.60 13.94 3.08
CA LYS A 52 28.64 13.31 2.24
C LYS A 52 28.51 11.79 2.20
N ILE A 53 28.21 11.14 3.33
CA ILE A 53 27.94 9.70 3.40
C ILE A 53 26.74 9.35 2.51
N CYS A 54 25.63 10.07 2.64
CA CYS A 54 24.43 9.85 1.82
C CYS A 54 24.72 10.04 0.33
N MET A 55 25.41 11.11 -0.06
CA MET A 55 25.74 11.36 -1.47
C MET A 55 26.66 10.28 -2.05
N ARG A 56 27.60 9.75 -1.26
CA ARG A 56 28.46 8.65 -1.69
C ARG A 56 27.67 7.37 -1.90
N ILE A 57 26.79 7.02 -0.94
CA ILE A 57 25.88 5.87 -1.07
C ILE A 57 25.04 6.03 -2.33
N MET A 58 24.44 7.21 -2.57
CA MET A 58 23.62 7.46 -3.76
C MET A 58 24.40 7.38 -5.08
N LYS A 59 25.70 7.68 -5.07
CA LYS A 59 26.58 7.60 -6.27
C LYS A 59 26.94 6.15 -6.61
N GLU A 60 27.22 5.33 -5.61
CA GLU A 60 27.61 3.92 -5.80
C GLU A 60 26.40 3.00 -5.96
N ARG A 61 25.21 3.43 -5.52
CA ARG A 61 23.97 2.66 -5.60
C ARG A 61 23.68 2.19 -7.03
N GLN A 62 23.45 0.89 -7.20
CA GLN A 62 22.95 0.36 -8.46
C GLN A 62 21.44 0.57 -8.52
N VAL A 63 20.98 1.13 -9.63
CA VAL A 63 19.56 1.39 -9.85
C VAL A 63 18.96 0.24 -10.64
N SER A 64 17.79 -0.25 -10.21
CA SER A 64 17.06 -1.27 -10.96
C SER A 64 16.74 -0.78 -12.39
N ALA A 65 16.59 -1.70 -13.35
CA ALA A 65 16.20 -1.36 -14.72
C ALA A 65 14.93 -0.48 -14.76
N CYS A 66 13.95 -0.77 -13.91
CA CYS A 66 12.75 0.04 -13.73
C CYS A 66 13.09 1.46 -13.27
N GLU A 67 13.95 1.61 -12.26
CA GLU A 67 14.39 2.93 -11.76
C GLU A 67 15.16 3.72 -12.83
N CYS A 68 16.02 3.07 -13.62
CA CYS A 68 16.73 3.68 -14.75
C CYS A 68 15.78 4.32 -15.74
N VAL A 69 14.71 3.62 -16.16
CA VAL A 69 13.74 4.16 -17.12
C VAL A 69 13.08 5.42 -16.58
N TYR A 70 12.69 5.44 -15.31
CA TYR A 70 12.09 6.65 -14.71
C TYR A 70 13.09 7.81 -14.66
N ARG A 71 14.35 7.56 -14.28
CA ARG A 71 15.41 8.58 -14.24
C ARG A 71 15.74 9.13 -15.63
N LEU A 72 15.92 8.26 -16.63
CA LEU A 72 16.20 8.65 -18.03
C LEU A 72 15.06 9.44 -18.67
N ARG A 73 13.82 9.19 -18.24
CA ARG A 73 12.63 9.90 -18.74
C ARG A 73 12.25 11.11 -17.86
N HIS A 74 13.07 11.47 -16.87
CA HIS A 74 12.78 12.53 -15.90
C HIS A 74 11.40 12.38 -15.22
N LEU A 75 10.98 11.14 -15.00
CA LEU A 75 9.73 10.80 -14.34
C LEU A 75 9.95 10.63 -12.83
N ASN A 76 9.05 11.19 -12.03
CA ASN A 76 9.07 11.00 -10.59
C ASN A 76 8.71 9.55 -10.23
N LEU A 77 9.61 8.84 -9.53
CA LEU A 77 9.33 7.50 -8.97
C LEU A 77 8.17 7.50 -7.97
N GLN A 78 7.89 8.64 -7.32
CA GLN A 78 6.73 8.80 -6.44
C GLN A 78 5.40 8.82 -7.21
N GLU A 79 5.44 9.14 -8.50
CA GLU A 79 4.28 9.15 -9.39
C GLU A 79 4.24 7.81 -10.13
N SER A 80 4.11 6.70 -9.38
CA SER A 80 3.64 5.48 -10.02
C SER A 80 2.29 5.78 -10.69
N SER A 81 2.11 5.31 -11.91
CA SER A 81 0.95 5.65 -12.73
C SER A 81 -0.39 5.20 -12.13
N ARG A 82 -0.37 4.26 -11.17
CA ARG A 82 -1.57 3.68 -10.56
C ARG A 82 -1.42 3.49 -9.05
N ASN A 83 -2.44 3.91 -8.30
CA ASN A 83 -2.58 3.60 -6.88
C ASN A 83 -2.82 2.10 -6.71
N CYS A 84 -2.28 1.49 -5.65
CA CYS A 84 -2.59 0.11 -5.28
C CYS A 84 -3.48 0.07 -4.04
N VAL A 85 -4.40 -0.89 -4.00
CA VAL A 85 -5.22 -1.22 -2.82
C VAL A 85 -4.94 -2.67 -2.47
N PHE A 86 -4.62 -2.93 -1.21
CA PHE A 86 -4.50 -4.28 -0.71
C PHE A 86 -5.86 -4.75 -0.18
N LEU A 87 -6.33 -5.90 -0.66
CA LEU A 87 -7.58 -6.51 -0.28
C LEU A 87 -7.30 -7.80 0.49
N ASP A 88 -7.58 -7.79 1.79
CA ASP A 88 -7.44 -8.95 2.66
C ASP A 88 -8.65 -9.87 2.51
N THR A 89 -8.55 -10.83 1.60
CA THR A 89 -9.65 -11.75 1.23
C THR A 89 -9.71 -13.02 2.09
N ARG A 90 -9.03 -13.05 3.24
CA ARG A 90 -9.20 -14.14 4.22
C ARG A 90 -10.60 -14.11 4.83
N LYS A 91 -10.98 -15.18 5.53
CA LYS A 91 -12.27 -15.25 6.23
C LYS A 91 -12.39 -14.16 7.30
N PRO A 92 -13.61 -13.73 7.69
CA PRO A 92 -13.84 -12.62 8.61
C PRO A 92 -13.04 -12.73 9.92
N GLU A 93 -12.88 -13.95 10.44
CA GLU A 93 -12.19 -14.24 11.70
C GLU A 93 -10.66 -14.08 11.59
N GLN A 94 -10.12 -14.16 10.38
CA GLN A 94 -8.68 -14.13 10.09
C GLN A 94 -8.20 -12.77 9.59
N ARG A 95 -9.11 -11.81 9.33
CA ARG A 95 -8.76 -10.48 8.81
C ARG A 95 -8.11 -9.61 9.87
N TYR A 96 -7.06 -8.90 9.46
CA TYR A 96 -6.46 -7.91 10.35
C TYR A 96 -7.40 -6.71 10.52
N LYS A 97 -7.56 -6.25 11.77
CA LYS A 97 -8.27 -5.02 12.11
C LYS A 97 -7.28 -3.96 12.56
N VAL A 98 -7.44 -2.74 12.04
CA VAL A 98 -6.58 -1.61 12.41
C VAL A 98 -7.19 -0.90 13.61
N LEU A 99 -6.44 -0.79 14.71
CA LEU A 99 -6.87 -0.06 15.90
C LEU A 99 -7.02 1.44 15.58
N LYS A 100 -8.09 2.04 16.07
CA LYS A 100 -8.31 3.48 16.08
C LYS A 100 -7.81 4.02 17.40
N LEU A 101 -6.89 4.96 17.36
CA LEU A 101 -6.38 5.65 18.55
C LEU A 101 -7.12 6.97 18.75
N ASP A 102 -7.40 7.31 20.01
CA ASP A 102 -7.86 8.64 20.41
C ASP A 102 -6.71 9.66 20.47
N GLU A 103 -7.03 10.92 20.75
CA GLU A 103 -6.02 12.00 20.87
C GLU A 103 -5.03 11.77 22.01
N SER A 104 -5.43 11.01 23.03
CA SER A 104 -4.59 10.55 24.14
C SER A 104 -3.77 9.28 23.83
N GLY A 105 -3.84 8.76 22.59
CA GLY A 105 -3.12 7.56 22.16
C GLY A 105 -3.70 6.24 22.68
N ARG A 106 -4.89 6.24 23.29
CA ARG A 106 -5.59 5.03 23.74
C ARG A 106 -6.44 4.44 22.63
N ALA A 107 -6.57 3.13 22.59
CA ALA A 107 -7.39 2.45 21.60
C ALA A 107 -8.89 2.72 21.88
N ASN A 108 -9.58 3.30 20.90
CA ASN A 108 -11.01 3.62 20.93
C ASN A 108 -11.76 2.89 19.80
N GLY A 109 -11.46 1.60 19.63
CA GLY A 109 -12.07 0.72 18.64
C GLY A 109 -11.22 0.45 17.40
N TYR A 110 -11.88 0.11 16.28
CA TYR A 110 -11.22 -0.27 15.03
C TYR A 110 -11.66 0.62 13.87
N HIS A 111 -10.77 0.83 12.90
CA HIS A 111 -11.13 1.43 11.63
C HIS A 111 -11.93 0.43 10.79
N SER A 112 -13.06 0.89 10.24
CA SER A 112 -13.84 0.07 9.30
C SER A 112 -12.99 -0.36 8.12
N ASN A 113 -13.01 -1.66 7.83
CA ASN A 113 -12.34 -2.25 6.68
C ASN A 113 -13.10 -1.92 5.37
N ILE A 114 -12.62 -2.43 4.24
CA ILE A 114 -13.26 -2.21 2.94
C ILE A 114 -14.53 -3.04 2.75
N PHE A 115 -14.64 -4.21 3.38
CA PHE A 115 -15.83 -5.08 3.35
C PHE A 115 -17.01 -4.39 4.03
N GLU A 116 -16.82 -3.87 5.24
CA GLU A 116 -17.83 -3.09 5.98
C GLU A 116 -18.29 -1.86 5.19
N LYS A 117 -17.41 -1.27 4.38
CA LYS A 117 -17.74 -0.10 3.55
C LYS A 117 -18.50 -0.48 2.29
N ASP A 118 -18.17 -1.63 1.72
CA ASP A 118 -18.89 -2.21 0.59
C ASP A 118 -20.31 -2.62 1.01
N GLU A 119 -20.48 -3.22 2.19
CA GLU A 119 -21.79 -3.52 2.78
C GLU A 119 -22.64 -2.25 2.99
N ARG A 120 -22.00 -1.09 3.21
CA ARG A 120 -22.64 0.23 3.39
C ARG A 120 -22.73 1.07 2.11
N ARG A 121 -22.47 0.48 0.93
CA ARG A 121 -22.53 1.22 -0.35
C ARG A 121 -23.93 1.80 -0.63
N PRO A 122 -24.07 2.90 -1.38
CA PRO A 122 -25.39 3.43 -1.71
C PRO A 122 -26.27 2.39 -2.40
N THR A 123 -27.56 2.36 -2.08
CA THR A 123 -28.56 1.50 -2.77
C THR A 123 -28.84 2.01 -4.19
N GLU A 124 -28.65 3.30 -4.42
CA GLU A 124 -28.78 3.91 -5.74
C GLU A 124 -27.53 3.67 -6.61
N HIS A 125 -27.71 3.63 -7.93
CA HIS A 125 -26.59 3.52 -8.87
C HIS A 125 -25.61 4.69 -8.70
N PRO A 126 -24.29 4.43 -8.75
CA PRO A 126 -23.63 3.23 -9.27
C PRO A 126 -23.27 2.17 -8.22
N GLY A 127 -23.80 2.24 -6.99
CA GLY A 127 -23.38 1.38 -5.87
C GLY A 127 -23.96 -0.04 -5.88
N ASN A 128 -25.13 -0.27 -6.47
CA ASN A 128 -25.84 -1.54 -6.27
C ASN A 128 -25.27 -2.74 -7.05
N SER A 129 -24.63 -2.50 -8.20
CA SER A 129 -24.23 -3.55 -9.14
C SER A 129 -22.73 -3.85 -9.18
N VAL A 130 -21.94 -3.28 -8.27
CA VAL A 130 -20.48 -3.50 -8.25
C VAL A 130 -20.13 -4.64 -7.33
N ASN A 131 -19.12 -5.44 -7.71
CA ASN A 131 -18.49 -6.40 -6.79
C ASN A 131 -17.45 -5.70 -5.91
N LEU A 132 -16.98 -6.41 -4.88
CA LEU A 132 -16.00 -5.87 -3.94
C LEU A 132 -14.72 -5.40 -4.62
N LEU A 133 -14.24 -6.13 -5.64
CA LEU A 133 -13.05 -5.76 -6.40
C LEU A 133 -13.23 -4.39 -7.05
N GLU A 134 -14.33 -4.20 -7.78
CA GLU A 134 -14.66 -2.96 -8.46
C GLU A 134 -14.88 -1.81 -7.48
N PHE A 135 -15.56 -2.07 -6.36
CA PHE A 135 -15.72 -1.09 -5.29
C PHE A 135 -14.36 -0.63 -4.74
N ALA A 136 -13.48 -1.58 -4.41
CA ALA A 136 -12.13 -1.29 -3.92
C ALA A 136 -11.27 -0.53 -4.94
N MET A 137 -11.42 -0.83 -6.25
CA MET A 137 -10.73 -0.11 -7.34
C MET A 137 -11.21 1.34 -7.48
N ARG A 138 -12.52 1.59 -7.35
CA ARG A 138 -13.16 2.89 -7.58
C ARG A 138 -13.10 3.84 -6.39
N PHE A 139 -13.27 3.35 -5.16
CA PHE A 139 -13.45 4.21 -3.99
C PHE A 139 -12.30 4.13 -2.98
N ARG A 140 -11.89 5.28 -2.45
CA ARG A 140 -10.91 5.37 -1.36
C ARG A 140 -11.52 6.07 -0.15
N THR A 141 -11.07 5.67 1.03
CA THR A 141 -11.44 6.31 2.29
C THR A 141 -10.98 7.76 2.29
N THR A 142 -11.88 8.66 2.66
CA THR A 142 -11.54 10.07 2.86
C THR A 142 -10.92 10.17 4.24
N THR A 143 -9.59 10.10 4.36
CA THR A 143 -8.96 10.47 5.62
C THR A 143 -9.12 11.98 5.82
N PRO A 144 -9.54 12.43 7.02
CA PRO A 144 -9.47 13.85 7.34
C PRO A 144 -8.02 14.29 7.12
N ARG A 145 -7.82 15.41 6.42
CA ARG A 145 -6.50 16.02 6.28
C ARG A 145 -6.05 16.44 7.69
N GLY A 146 -5.29 15.61 8.39
CA GLY A 146 -4.73 16.00 9.69
C GLY A 146 -4.27 14.88 10.61
N THR A 147 -4.83 13.67 10.52
CA THR A 147 -4.55 12.64 11.54
C THR A 147 -3.41 11.72 11.10
N ILE A 148 -2.17 12.13 11.40
CA ILE A 148 -1.00 11.36 11.92
C ILE A 148 -0.75 9.94 11.34
N VAL A 149 0.45 9.46 10.98
CA VAL A 149 1.84 9.94 10.84
C VAL A 149 2.50 8.87 9.96
N VAL A 150 2.79 9.20 8.70
CA VAL A 150 4.16 9.06 8.25
C VAL A 150 4.48 10.48 7.85
N LYS A 151 5.30 11.17 8.65
CA LYS A 151 6.06 12.29 8.11
C LYS A 151 6.85 11.66 6.97
N LYS A 152 6.26 11.63 5.76
CA LYS A 152 7.03 11.56 4.54
C LYS A 152 8.05 12.65 4.74
N ILE A 153 9.32 12.28 4.83
CA ILE A 153 10.43 13.21 4.75
C ILE A 153 10.27 13.85 3.38
N LEU A 154 9.45 14.90 3.35
CA LEU A 154 9.06 15.61 2.17
C LEU A 154 10.24 16.54 1.92
N ILE A 155 11.26 16.01 1.23
CA ILE A 155 12.06 16.86 0.39
C ILE A 155 11.04 17.48 -0.56
N LYS A 156 10.62 18.72 -0.26
CA LYS A 156 9.73 19.51 -1.10
C LYS A 156 10.50 19.80 -2.38
N THR A 157 10.54 18.83 -3.30
CA THR A 157 10.79 19.15 -4.70
C THR A 157 9.56 19.93 -5.16
N PRO A 158 9.74 21.08 -5.81
CA PRO A 158 8.63 21.90 -6.30
C PRO A 158 7.97 21.15 -7.47
N SER A 159 7.15 20.15 -7.15
CA SER A 159 6.24 19.55 -8.10
C SER A 159 5.19 20.61 -8.43
N LYS A 160 5.07 20.93 -9.72
CA LYS A 160 4.03 21.82 -10.25
C LYS A 160 2.70 21.36 -9.66
N GLN A 161 2.10 22.18 -8.80
CA GLN A 161 0.78 21.97 -8.23
C GLN A 161 -0.23 21.96 -9.38
N LYS A 162 -0.43 20.80 -10.02
CA LYS A 162 -1.57 20.61 -10.90
C LYS A 162 -2.81 20.76 -10.03
N HIS A 163 -3.61 21.79 -10.30
CA HIS A 163 -4.91 22.03 -9.68
C HIS A 163 -5.67 20.71 -9.54
N ARG A 164 -5.76 20.18 -8.32
CA ARG A 164 -6.54 18.97 -8.04
C ARG A 164 -8.01 19.34 -8.23
N LYS A 165 -8.60 18.94 -9.36
CA LYS A 165 -10.05 18.96 -9.55
C LYS A 165 -10.72 18.40 -8.29
N LYS A 166 -11.75 19.08 -7.75
CA LYS A 166 -12.53 18.59 -6.61
C LYS A 166 -12.94 17.15 -6.90
N GLY A 167 -12.41 16.19 -6.14
CA GLY A 167 -12.69 14.78 -6.36
C GLY A 167 -14.17 14.51 -6.08
N ARG A 168 -14.80 13.66 -6.90
CA ARG A 168 -16.18 13.21 -6.65
C ARG A 168 -16.20 12.39 -5.36
N VAL A 169 -17.30 12.45 -4.61
CA VAL A 169 -17.48 11.76 -3.33
C VAL A 169 -18.81 11.02 -3.35
N ILE A 170 -18.85 9.84 -2.74
CA ILE A 170 -20.08 9.11 -2.42
C ILE A 170 -20.30 9.11 -0.91
N THR A 171 -21.57 9.08 -0.51
CA THR A 171 -21.98 8.97 0.89
C THR A 171 -22.50 7.55 1.13
N LEU A 172 -21.92 6.85 2.10
CA LEU A 172 -22.36 5.51 2.52
C LEU A 172 -23.62 5.61 3.38
N THR A 173 -24.27 4.48 3.65
CA THR A 173 -25.50 4.41 4.45
C THR A 173 -25.31 4.87 5.90
N ASP A 174 -24.08 4.82 6.43
CA ASP A 174 -23.70 5.35 7.75
C ASP A 174 -23.33 6.86 7.73
N ASN A 175 -23.67 7.56 6.65
CA ASN A 175 -23.29 8.96 6.37
C ASN A 175 -21.78 9.22 6.24
N THR A 176 -20.93 8.18 6.26
CA THR A 176 -19.50 8.36 6.00
C THR A 176 -19.24 8.58 4.51
N LYS A 177 -18.15 9.28 4.19
CA LYS A 177 -17.85 9.73 2.82
C LYS A 177 -16.62 9.03 2.25
N MET A 178 -16.75 8.50 1.04
CA MET A 178 -15.63 7.96 0.26
C MET A 178 -15.38 8.76 -1.00
N SER A 179 -14.12 8.99 -1.35
CA SER A 179 -13.77 9.70 -2.58
C SER A 179 -13.62 8.73 -3.75
N VAL A 180 -14.14 9.13 -4.91
CA VAL A 180 -14.01 8.42 -6.17
C VAL A 180 -12.64 8.71 -6.75
N ARG A 181 -11.92 7.66 -7.15
CA ARG A 181 -10.62 7.80 -7.81
C ARG A 181 -10.82 8.25 -9.26
N ASN A 182 -9.96 9.15 -9.73
CA ASN A 182 -9.93 9.57 -11.14
C ASN A 182 -9.40 8.45 -12.06
N ALA A 183 -8.55 7.57 -11.54
CA ALA A 183 -8.03 6.39 -12.21
C ALA A 183 -8.20 5.18 -11.29
N LEU A 184 -8.63 4.05 -11.84
CA LEU A 184 -8.83 2.82 -11.08
C LEU A 184 -7.54 2.39 -10.39
N ALA A 185 -7.65 1.98 -9.13
CA ALA A 185 -6.54 1.39 -8.42
C ALA A 185 -6.29 -0.05 -8.90
N VAL A 186 -5.05 -0.51 -8.76
CA VAL A 186 -4.71 -1.94 -8.91
C VAL A 186 -4.99 -2.62 -7.57
N VAL A 187 -5.79 -3.67 -7.57
CA VAL A 187 -6.04 -4.47 -6.37
C VAL A 187 -5.01 -5.58 -6.28
N ARG A 188 -4.45 -5.75 -5.07
CA ARG A 188 -3.60 -6.87 -4.71
C ARG A 188 -4.30 -7.64 -3.60
N SER A 189 -4.66 -8.89 -3.83
CA SER A 189 -5.29 -9.73 -2.83
C SER A 189 -4.27 -10.66 -2.17
N ALA A 190 -4.33 -10.82 -0.85
CA ALA A 190 -3.74 -11.97 -0.21
C ALA A 190 -4.78 -13.08 -0.11
N ALA A 191 -4.59 -14.12 -0.92
CA ALA A 191 -5.30 -15.38 -0.77
C ALA A 191 -4.42 -16.33 0.03
N ASP A 192 -5.03 -17.02 1.00
CA ASP A 192 -4.45 -18.23 1.54
C ASP A 192 -4.67 -19.35 0.51
N ASN A 193 -3.69 -20.22 0.28
CA ASN A 193 -3.78 -21.27 -0.75
C ASN A 193 -5.00 -22.17 -0.53
N GLU A 194 -5.34 -22.44 0.72
CA GLU A 194 -6.51 -23.25 1.11
C GLU A 194 -7.84 -22.52 0.87
N ASN A 195 -7.85 -21.18 0.89
CA ASN A 195 -9.04 -20.35 0.75
C ASN A 195 -9.09 -19.61 -0.60
N CYS A 196 -8.38 -20.10 -1.63
CA CYS A 196 -8.30 -19.47 -2.94
C CYS A 196 -9.68 -19.27 -3.59
N PHE A 197 -10.55 -20.29 -3.58
CA PHE A 197 -11.90 -20.20 -4.15
C PHE A 197 -12.78 -19.17 -3.42
N TYR A 198 -12.63 -19.09 -2.09
CA TYR A 198 -13.31 -18.09 -1.28
C TYR A 198 -12.83 -16.67 -1.61
N SER A 199 -11.52 -16.49 -1.76
CA SER A 199 -10.94 -15.21 -2.16
C SER A 199 -11.47 -14.74 -3.52
N LEU A 200 -11.60 -15.66 -4.48
CA LEU A 200 -12.14 -15.36 -5.81
C LEU A 200 -13.63 -14.99 -5.75
N ILE A 201 -14.45 -15.76 -5.03
CA ILE A 201 -15.89 -15.46 -4.98
C ILE A 201 -16.15 -14.11 -4.28
N CYS A 202 -15.41 -13.79 -3.21
CA CYS A 202 -15.45 -12.49 -2.56
C CYS A 202 -15.07 -11.34 -3.50
N GLN A 203 -14.20 -11.57 -4.48
CA GLN A 203 -13.76 -10.50 -5.38
C GLN A 203 -14.75 -10.25 -6.52
N TYR A 204 -15.29 -11.33 -7.10
CA TYR A 204 -15.99 -11.26 -8.38
C TYR A 204 -17.51 -11.37 -8.28
N LYS A 205 -18.06 -12.04 -7.25
CA LYS A 205 -19.50 -12.11 -7.04
C LYS A 205 -19.95 -10.79 -6.39
N PRO A 206 -20.98 -10.11 -6.91
CA PRO A 206 -21.66 -9.06 -6.16
C PRO A 206 -22.38 -9.67 -4.97
N PHE A 207 -22.11 -9.14 -3.78
CA PHE A 207 -22.83 -9.49 -2.53
C PHE A 207 -23.00 -8.22 -1.71
N ARG A 208 -23.93 -8.26 -0.75
CA ARG A 208 -24.09 -7.19 0.24
C ARG A 208 -23.59 -7.63 1.60
N ASN A 209 -24.08 -8.79 2.03
CA ASN A 209 -23.59 -9.50 3.19
C ASN A 209 -22.71 -10.66 2.76
N GLU A 210 -21.60 -10.87 3.46
CA GLU A 210 -20.66 -11.95 3.14
C GLU A 210 -21.25 -13.35 3.35
N THR A 211 -22.27 -13.47 4.21
CA THR A 211 -23.01 -14.73 4.43
C THR A 211 -23.70 -15.23 3.15
N GLU A 212 -24.15 -14.32 2.27
CA GLU A 212 -24.75 -14.60 0.96
C GLU A 212 -23.80 -15.35 0.01
N LEU A 213 -22.49 -15.34 0.29
CA LEU A 213 -21.50 -16.08 -0.49
C LEU A 213 -21.64 -17.61 -0.29
N SER A 214 -22.08 -18.03 0.89
CA SER A 214 -22.14 -19.44 1.32
C SER A 214 -23.55 -20.01 1.50
N GLU A 215 -24.60 -19.18 1.57
CA GLU A 215 -25.97 -19.60 1.93
C GLU A 215 -26.52 -20.81 1.15
N ASN A 216 -26.10 -21.01 -0.11
CA ASN A 216 -26.62 -22.07 -0.98
C ASN A 216 -25.60 -23.15 -1.35
N TYR A 217 -24.41 -23.14 -0.74
CA TYR A 217 -23.31 -24.00 -1.18
C TYR A 217 -22.53 -24.59 -0.01
N ILE A 218 -22.23 -25.88 -0.12
CA ILE A 218 -21.43 -26.61 0.87
C ILE A 218 -19.97 -26.14 0.81
N THR A 219 -19.46 -25.84 -0.38
CA THR A 219 -18.08 -25.37 -0.58
C THR A 219 -17.99 -24.07 -1.36
N ALA A 220 -16.96 -23.26 -1.07
CA ALA A 220 -16.68 -22.03 -1.82
C ALA A 220 -16.36 -22.30 -3.31
N ARG A 221 -15.89 -23.51 -3.63
CA ARG A 221 -15.63 -23.95 -5.00
C ARG A 221 -16.94 -24.12 -5.78
N ASP A 222 -17.93 -24.78 -5.18
CA ASP A 222 -19.24 -24.98 -5.82
C ASP A 222 -19.95 -23.65 -6.04
N ALA A 223 -19.86 -22.77 -5.04
CA ALA A 223 -20.36 -21.40 -5.13
C ALA A 223 -19.71 -20.64 -6.28
N LEU A 224 -18.38 -20.74 -6.45
CA LEU A 224 -17.68 -20.08 -7.55
C LEU A 224 -18.08 -20.65 -8.90
N LEU A 225 -18.15 -21.98 -9.04
CA LEU A 225 -18.49 -22.65 -10.30
C LEU A 225 -19.91 -22.35 -10.77
N ALA A 226 -20.87 -22.27 -9.83
CA ALA A 226 -22.23 -21.88 -10.14
C ALA A 226 -22.32 -20.43 -10.65
N ASN A 227 -21.57 -19.51 -10.03
CA ASN A 227 -21.51 -18.11 -10.46
C ASN A 227 -20.73 -17.91 -11.78
N TRP A 228 -19.71 -18.74 -12.03
CA TRP A 228 -18.91 -18.70 -13.26
C TRP A 228 -19.73 -19.05 -14.52
N LYS A 229 -20.75 -19.92 -14.37
CA LYS A 229 -21.67 -20.23 -15.47
C LYS A 229 -22.63 -19.08 -15.78
N MET A 230 -22.94 -18.22 -14.81
CA MET A 230 -23.86 -17.08 -14.99
C MET A 230 -23.18 -15.81 -15.51
N HIS A 231 -21.92 -15.57 -15.15
CA HIS A 231 -21.20 -14.36 -15.52
C HIS A 231 -19.90 -14.76 -16.20
N SER A 232 -19.68 -14.33 -17.45
CA SER A 232 -18.44 -14.56 -18.20
C SER A 232 -17.25 -13.84 -17.55
N ILE A 233 -16.79 -14.33 -16.41
CA ILE A 233 -15.66 -13.80 -15.64
C ILE A 233 -14.39 -14.12 -16.43
N ARG A 234 -13.86 -13.13 -17.17
CA ARG A 234 -12.56 -13.23 -17.83
C ARG A 234 -11.46 -12.89 -16.84
N CYS A 235 -11.03 -13.86 -16.04
CA CYS A 235 -9.77 -13.76 -15.31
C CYS A 235 -8.71 -14.55 -16.07
N MET A 236 -7.63 -13.90 -16.50
CA MET A 236 -6.42 -14.63 -16.87
C MET A 236 -5.77 -15.14 -15.59
N PRO A 237 -5.61 -16.46 -15.41
CA PRO A 237 -4.70 -16.96 -14.40
C PRO A 237 -3.28 -16.56 -14.80
N TYR A 238 -2.54 -15.91 -13.90
CA TYR A 238 -1.09 -15.85 -14.03
C TYR A 238 -0.58 -17.29 -13.95
N LYS A 239 -0.14 -17.82 -15.10
CA LYS A 239 0.68 -19.02 -15.13
C LYS A 239 2.05 -18.65 -14.56
N TYR A 240 2.46 -19.34 -13.50
CA TYR A 240 3.85 -19.40 -13.06
C TYR A 240 4.69 -20.11 -14.12
#